data_AF-A0A7J2RUU3-F1
#
_entry.id   AF-A0A7J2RUU3-F1
#
_cell.length_a   1.000
_cell.length_b   1.000
_cell.length_c   1.000
_cell.angle_alpha   90.00
_cell.angle_beta   90.00
_cell.angle_gamma   90.00
#
_symmetry.space_group_name_H-M   'P 1'
#
loop_
_entity.id
_entity.type
_entity.pdbx_description
1 polymer ?
#
loop_
_entity_poly.entity_id
_entity_poly.type
_entity_poly.pdbx_seq_one_letter_code
_entity_poly.pdbx_strand_id
1 'polypeptide(L)'
;MENKKAQVTIFIIIAILIVAGVAAFFLLRTSTMSSDIPSNFQPAYTSFLSCLEQDTFAGIGILQSQGGYIELPEFEPGSTHMPFSSQLNFLGNPIPYWYYVSGNNVQRENVPSLGDMESQLETFIESKVDGCDF
;
A
#
# COMPACT_ATOMS: atom_id res chain seq x y z
N MET A 1 31.84 17.27 -54.76
CA MET A 1 30.35 17.23 -54.75
C MET A 1 29.95 15.84 -54.25
N GLU A 2 30.09 15.60 -52.95
CA GLU A 2 30.00 14.27 -52.35
C GLU A 2 28.55 13.85 -52.09
N ASN A 3 28.19 12.67 -52.58
CA ASN A 3 27.32 11.62 -52.01
C ASN A 3 26.23 11.97 -50.96
N LYS A 4 25.52 13.10 -51.08
CA LYS A 4 24.41 13.43 -50.16
C LYS A 4 23.20 12.50 -50.26
N LYS A 5 23.02 11.78 -51.39
CA LYS A 5 21.90 10.86 -51.59
C LYS A 5 22.04 9.55 -50.79
N ALA A 6 23.26 9.05 -50.60
CA ALA A 6 23.55 7.83 -49.85
C ALA A 6 23.39 8.02 -48.33
N GLN A 7 23.61 9.24 -47.84
CA GLN A 7 23.44 9.57 -46.43
C GLN A 7 21.95 9.63 -46.03
N VAL A 8 21.07 10.10 -46.92
CA VAL A 8 19.62 10.17 -46.64
C VAL A 8 18.99 8.78 -46.54
N THR A 9 19.38 7.83 -47.40
CA THR A 9 18.89 6.45 -47.33
C THR A 9 19.30 5.75 -46.04
N ILE A 10 20.50 6.03 -45.49
CA ILE A 10 20.96 5.44 -44.23
C ILE A 10 20.10 5.88 -43.04
N PHE A 11 19.72 7.16 -42.99
CA PHE A 11 18.85 7.68 -41.92
C PHE A 11 17.44 7.07 -41.96
N ILE A 12 16.90 6.84 -43.16
CA ILE A 12 15.58 6.20 -43.33
C ILE A 12 15.62 4.74 -42.84
N ILE A 13 16.67 3.98 -43.19
CA ILE A 13 16.83 2.59 -42.74
C ILE A 13 16.95 2.51 -41.22
N ILE A 14 17.72 3.41 -40.60
CA ILE A 14 17.87 3.47 -39.14
C ILE A 14 16.54 3.80 -38.46
N ALA A 15 15.77 4.75 -38.99
CA ALA A 15 14.47 5.10 -38.45
C ALA A 15 13.49 3.91 -38.49
N ILE A 16 13.46 3.17 -39.61
CA ILE A 16 12.62 1.97 -39.75
C ILE A 16 13.05 0.88 -38.76
N LEU A 17 14.36 0.65 -38.58
CA LEU A 17 14.86 -0.33 -37.61
C LEU A 17 14.49 0.04 -36.17
N ILE A 18 14.56 1.31 -35.80
CA ILE A 18 14.16 1.78 -34.47
C ILE A 18 12.66 1.56 -34.27
N VAL A 19 11.82 1.95 -35.23
CA VAL A 19 10.36 1.76 -35.14
C VAL A 19 10.00 0.28 -35.05
N ALA A 20 10.61 -0.57 -35.88
CA ALA A 20 10.40 -2.02 -35.84
C ALA A 20 10.87 -2.64 -34.52
N GLY A 21 12.00 -2.19 -33.98
CA GLY A 21 12.52 -2.65 -32.68
C GLY A 21 11.60 -2.27 -31.52
N VAL A 22 11.09 -1.03 -31.49
CA VAL A 22 10.14 -0.58 -30.48
C VAL A 22 8.83 -1.37 -30.57
N ALA A 23 8.29 -1.56 -31.78
CA ALA A 23 7.08 -2.34 -31.99
C ALA A 23 7.25 -3.80 -31.53
N ALA A 24 8.37 -4.43 -31.87
CA ALA A 24 8.69 -5.79 -31.43
C ALA A 24 8.84 -5.89 -29.91
N PHE A 25 9.49 -4.91 -29.27
CA PHE A 25 9.60 -4.86 -27.80
C PHE A 25 8.24 -4.79 -27.14
N PHE A 26 7.33 -3.94 -27.63
CA PHE A 26 5.98 -3.86 -27.09
C PHE A 26 5.20 -5.17 -27.26
N LEU A 27 5.26 -5.82 -28.43
CA LEU A 27 4.57 -7.08 -28.70
C LEU A 27 5.07 -8.25 -27.83
N LEU A 28 6.39 -8.34 -27.61
CA LEU A 28 6.99 -9.39 -26.76
C LEU A 28 6.72 -9.15 -25.28
N ARG A 29 6.59 -7.89 -24.85
CA ARG A 29 6.26 -7.53 -23.47
C ARG A 29 4.81 -7.87 -23.12
N THR A 30 3.87 -7.73 -24.05
CA THR A 30 2.45 -8.04 -23.76
C THR A 30 2.18 -9.54 -23.66
N SER A 31 2.88 -10.39 -24.43
CA SER A 31 2.62 -11.84 -24.42
C SER A 31 3.21 -12.59 -23.23
N THR A 32 4.20 -12.01 -22.56
CA THR A 32 4.88 -12.63 -21.41
C THR A 32 4.24 -12.27 -20.07
N MET A 33 3.17 -11.46 -20.07
CA MET A 33 2.58 -10.89 -18.85
C MET A 33 1.08 -11.17 -18.67
N SER A 34 0.52 -12.11 -19.43
CA SER A 34 -0.84 -12.63 -19.23
C SER A 34 -0.76 -13.97 -18.51
N SER A 35 -0.69 -13.93 -17.19
CA SER A 35 -1.05 -15.05 -16.33
C SER A 35 -2.57 -15.25 -16.41
N ASP A 36 -3.06 -15.74 -17.54
CA ASP A 36 -4.49 -16.05 -17.70
C ASP A 36 -4.85 -17.19 -16.75
N ILE A 37 -5.58 -16.84 -15.69
CA ILE A 37 -6.18 -17.82 -14.79
C ILE A 37 -7.17 -18.64 -15.63
N PRO A 38 -7.12 -19.99 -15.57
CA PRO A 38 -8.08 -20.81 -16.30
C PRO A 38 -9.51 -20.41 -15.92
N SER A 39 -10.40 -20.26 -16.90
CA SER A 39 -11.75 -19.71 -16.71
C SER A 39 -12.58 -20.43 -15.66
N ASN A 40 -12.27 -21.69 -15.35
CA ASN A 40 -12.91 -22.49 -14.31
C ASN A 40 -12.51 -22.07 -12.88
N PHE A 41 -11.38 -21.39 -12.69
CA PHE A 41 -10.94 -20.85 -11.39
C PHE A 41 -11.32 -19.38 -11.19
N GLN A 42 -11.78 -18.70 -12.25
CA GLN A 42 -12.12 -17.28 -12.20
C GLN A 42 -13.10 -16.93 -11.05
N PRO A 43 -14.19 -17.70 -10.81
CA PRO A 43 -15.12 -17.37 -9.73
C PRO A 43 -14.47 -17.40 -8.35
N ALA A 44 -13.68 -18.45 -8.06
CA ALA A 44 -12.98 -18.61 -6.79
C ALA A 44 -11.96 -17.48 -6.58
N TYR A 45 -11.19 -17.15 -7.63
CA TYR A 45 -10.24 -16.04 -7.59
C TYR A 45 -10.92 -14.69 -7.31
N THR A 46 -12.03 -14.40 -8.01
CA THR A 46 -12.76 -13.14 -7.79
C THR A 46 -13.38 -13.07 -6.39
N SER A 47 -13.92 -14.17 -5.87
CA SER A 47 -14.46 -14.24 -4.51
C SER A 47 -13.37 -14.00 -3.47
N PHE A 48 -12.23 -14.69 -3.61
CA PHE A 48 -11.07 -14.52 -2.75
C PHE A 48 -10.58 -13.07 -2.73
N LEU A 49 -10.41 -12.45 -3.90
CA LEU A 49 -10.00 -11.04 -3.98
C LEU A 49 -11.02 -10.10 -3.34
N SER A 50 -12.31 -10.32 -3.57
CA SER A 50 -13.36 -9.46 -3.00
C SER A 50 -13.41 -9.54 -1.47
N CYS A 51 -13.15 -10.73 -0.91
CA CYS A 51 -13.04 -10.94 0.54
C CYS A 51 -11.84 -10.18 1.11
N LEU A 52 -10.66 -10.34 0.50
CA LEU A 52 -9.46 -9.60 0.91
C LEU A 52 -9.65 -8.09 0.81
N GLU A 53 -10.31 -7.61 -0.24
CA GLU A 53 -10.62 -6.19 -0.42
C GLU A 53 -11.51 -5.67 0.72
N GLN A 54 -12.54 -6.45 1.10
CA GLN A 54 -13.41 -6.10 2.22
C GLN A 54 -12.65 -6.01 3.55
N ASP A 55 -11.80 -6.98 3.85
CA ASP A 55 -10.98 -6.97 5.08
C ASP A 55 -9.96 -5.83 5.06
N THR A 56 -9.37 -5.54 3.91
CA THR A 56 -8.46 -4.40 3.73
C THR A 56 -9.17 -3.08 4.07
N PHE A 57 -10.39 -2.87 3.56
CA PHE A 57 -11.16 -1.67 3.89
C PHE A 57 -11.54 -1.61 5.36
N ALA A 58 -11.84 -2.74 6.00
CA ALA A 58 -12.09 -2.78 7.44
C ALA A 58 -10.83 -2.38 8.24
N GLY A 59 -9.66 -2.91 7.90
CA GLY A 59 -8.39 -2.55 8.52
C GLY A 59 -8.04 -1.08 8.35
N ILE A 60 -8.23 -0.52 7.15
CA ILE A 60 -8.06 0.92 6.88
C ILE A 60 -9.04 1.75 7.73
N GLY A 61 -10.29 1.29 7.88
CA GLY A 61 -11.27 1.95 8.73
C GLY A 61 -10.81 2.02 10.20
N ILE A 62 -10.21 0.94 10.70
CA ILE A 62 -9.62 0.90 12.04
C ILE A 62 -8.48 1.91 12.16
N LEU A 63 -7.50 1.87 11.24
CA LEU A 63 -6.39 2.83 11.19
C LEU A 63 -6.89 4.27 11.25
N GLN A 64 -7.87 4.63 10.42
CA GLN A 64 -8.43 5.99 10.37
C GLN A 64 -9.09 6.39 11.69
N SER A 65 -9.84 5.47 12.31
CA SER A 65 -10.56 5.75 13.55
C SER A 65 -9.66 5.87 14.78
N GLN A 66 -8.50 5.21 14.76
CA GLN A 66 -7.56 5.14 15.88
C GLN A 66 -6.27 5.94 15.64
N GLY A 67 -6.32 6.97 14.80
CA GLY A 67 -5.20 7.90 14.62
C GLY A 67 -3.97 7.29 13.94
N GLY A 68 -4.16 6.28 13.09
CA GLY A 68 -3.11 5.59 12.34
C GLY A 68 -2.61 4.30 12.99
N TYR A 69 -3.34 3.75 13.96
CA TYR A 69 -2.99 2.48 14.62
C TYR A 69 -4.08 1.43 14.40
N ILE A 70 -3.68 0.18 14.20
CA ILE A 70 -4.55 -1.00 14.40
C ILE A 70 -4.23 -1.60 15.75
N GLU A 71 -2.93 -1.75 16.04
CA GLU A 71 -2.42 -2.14 17.34
C GLU A 71 -2.01 -0.89 18.11
N LEU A 72 -2.68 -0.68 19.24
CA LEU A 72 -2.51 0.54 20.02
C LEU A 72 -1.16 0.54 20.75
N PRO A 73 -0.49 1.71 20.82
CA PRO A 73 0.72 1.87 21.60
C PRO A 73 0.42 1.75 23.10
N GLU A 74 1.47 1.55 23.90
CA GLU A 74 1.36 1.44 25.35
C GLU A 74 0.69 2.69 25.96
N PHE A 75 -0.23 2.47 26.89
CA PHE A 75 -0.92 3.54 27.59
C PHE A 75 -0.01 4.18 28.64
N GLU A 76 0.19 5.50 28.57
CA GLU A 76 0.87 6.27 29.60
C GLU A 76 -0.17 7.15 30.32
N PRO A 77 -0.34 7.02 31.65
CA PRO A 77 -1.23 7.89 32.41
C PRO A 77 -0.67 9.30 32.52
N GLY A 78 -1.58 10.28 32.67
CA GLY A 78 -1.22 11.65 33.03
C GLY A 78 -0.74 11.77 34.48
N SER A 79 -0.42 12.99 34.90
CA SER A 79 -0.08 13.34 36.29
C SER A 79 -1.07 14.32 36.91
N THR A 80 -0.94 14.54 38.22
CA THR A 80 -1.72 15.56 38.94
C THR A 80 -1.54 16.97 38.37
N HIS A 81 -0.37 17.27 37.78
CA HIS A 81 -0.07 18.57 37.20
C HIS A 81 -0.33 18.63 35.68
N MET A 82 -0.40 17.48 35.01
CA MET A 82 -0.76 17.35 33.59
C MET A 82 -1.75 16.19 33.41
N PRO A 83 -3.06 16.45 33.45
CA PRO A 83 -4.06 15.39 33.59
C PRO A 83 -4.32 14.58 32.31
N PHE A 84 -3.72 14.95 31.18
CA PHE A 84 -3.89 14.25 29.92
C PHE A 84 -2.96 13.02 29.85
N SER A 85 -3.53 11.88 29.48
CA SER A 85 -2.81 10.62 29.18
C SER A 85 -2.30 10.58 27.73
N SER A 86 -1.64 9.49 27.35
CA SER A 86 -1.20 9.26 25.95
C SER A 86 -2.35 9.01 24.96
N GLN A 87 -3.57 8.74 25.45
CA GLN A 87 -4.72 8.39 24.64
C GLN A 87 -5.99 9.12 25.13
N LEU A 88 -6.86 9.49 24.19
CA LEU A 88 -8.23 9.94 24.44
C LEU A 88 -9.16 8.74 24.49
N ASN A 89 -9.96 8.60 25.54
CA ASN A 89 -11.06 7.64 25.53
C ASN A 89 -12.30 8.29 24.89
N PHE A 90 -12.59 7.93 23.63
CA PHE A 90 -13.77 8.38 22.91
C PHE A 90 -14.84 7.28 22.87
N LEU A 91 -15.88 7.43 23.69
CA LEU A 91 -17.01 6.49 23.77
C LEU A 91 -16.58 5.04 24.06
N GLY A 92 -15.53 4.84 24.86
CA GLY A 92 -14.97 3.52 25.16
C GLY A 92 -13.84 3.09 24.23
N ASN A 93 -13.57 3.85 23.15
CA ASN A 93 -12.49 3.55 22.21
C ASN A 93 -11.27 4.44 22.50
N PRO A 94 -10.11 3.86 22.82
CA PRO A 94 -8.87 4.63 22.95
C PRO A 94 -8.38 5.15 21.59
N ILE A 95 -8.12 6.45 21.52
CA ILE A 95 -7.54 7.14 20.36
C ILE A 95 -6.19 7.72 20.81
N PRO A 96 -5.05 7.18 20.36
CA PRO A 96 -3.73 7.70 20.70
C PRO A 96 -3.53 9.13 20.23
N TYR A 97 -2.92 9.94 21.09
CA TYR A 97 -2.43 11.25 20.69
C TYR A 97 -1.12 11.10 19.94
N TRP A 98 -0.98 11.85 18.86
CA TRP A 98 0.30 12.02 18.17
C TRP A 98 1.32 12.81 18.99
N TYR A 99 0.85 13.67 19.88
CA TYR A 99 1.69 14.44 20.77
C TYR A 99 1.04 14.55 22.14
N TYR A 100 1.81 14.24 23.19
CA TYR A 100 1.37 14.38 24.56
C TYR A 100 2.55 14.64 25.49
N VAL A 101 2.26 15.05 26.72
CA VAL A 101 3.25 15.15 27.78
C VAL A 101 2.94 14.09 28.82
N SER A 102 3.90 13.19 29.04
CA SER A 102 3.77 12.08 29.97
C SER A 102 3.71 12.56 31.42
N GLY A 103 3.31 11.67 32.34
CA GLY A 103 3.19 12.01 33.76
C GLY A 103 4.48 12.50 34.44
N ASN A 104 5.66 12.22 33.86
CA ASN A 104 6.96 12.73 34.31
C ASN A 104 7.41 14.01 33.56
N ASN A 105 6.48 14.71 32.91
CA ASN A 105 6.71 15.98 32.21
C ASN A 105 7.65 15.85 30.98
N VAL A 106 7.71 14.68 30.36
CA VAL A 106 8.48 14.43 29.13
C VAL A 106 7.56 14.57 27.93
N GLN A 107 8.00 15.34 26.93
CA GLN A 107 7.27 15.47 25.68
C GLN A 107 7.47 14.20 24.84
N ARG A 108 6.38 13.65 24.34
CA ARG A 108 6.36 12.43 23.52
C ARG A 108 5.72 12.73 22.18
N GLU A 109 6.33 12.17 21.13
CA GLU A 109 5.75 12.11 19.79
C GLU A 109 5.45 10.64 19.49
N ASN A 110 4.24 10.39 19.04
CA ASN A 110 3.68 9.08 18.81
C ASN A 110 2.85 9.10 17.51
N VAL A 111 3.48 9.65 16.46
CA VAL A 111 2.97 9.61 15.09
C VAL A 111 3.48 8.31 14.46
N PRO A 112 2.60 7.41 13.99
CA PRO A 112 3.04 6.20 13.32
C PRO A 112 3.65 6.57 11.96
N SER A 113 4.74 5.89 11.57
CA SER A 113 5.27 6.05 10.23
C SER A 113 4.37 5.34 9.21
N LEU A 114 4.51 5.68 7.93
CA LEU A 114 3.80 4.96 6.86
C LEU A 114 4.12 3.46 6.88
N GLY A 115 5.39 3.11 7.10
CA GLY A 115 5.81 1.71 7.19
C GLY A 115 5.20 0.98 8.38
N ASP A 116 5.02 1.64 9.53
CA ASP A 116 4.35 1.03 10.69
C ASP A 116 2.87 0.78 10.39
N MET A 117 2.19 1.72 9.71
CA MET A 117 0.80 1.56 9.28
C MET A 117 0.65 0.42 8.29
N GLU A 118 1.53 0.34 7.29
CA GLU A 118 1.55 -0.73 6.30
C GLU A 118 1.79 -2.09 6.95
N SER A 119 2.77 -2.20 7.86
CA SER A 119 3.09 -3.45 8.57
C SER A 119 1.96 -3.92 9.49
N GLN A 120 1.29 -2.99 10.18
CA GLN A 120 0.11 -3.33 10.99
C GLN A 120 -1.07 -3.78 10.11
N LEU A 121 -1.29 -3.14 8.96
CA LEU A 121 -2.32 -3.53 8.01
C LEU A 121 -2.03 -4.91 7.40
N GLU A 122 -0.77 -5.18 7.05
CA GLU A 122 -0.30 -6.49 6.60
C GLU A 122 -0.62 -7.57 7.64
N THR A 123 -0.22 -7.37 8.89
CA THR A 123 -0.48 -8.30 10.00
C THR A 123 -1.98 -8.51 10.21
N PHE A 124 -2.78 -7.45 10.10
CA PHE A 124 -4.24 -7.53 10.18
C PHE A 124 -4.81 -8.40 9.06
N ILE A 125 -4.40 -8.19 7.81
CA ILE A 125 -4.87 -8.98 6.66
C ILE A 125 -4.43 -10.44 6.77
N GLU A 126 -3.18 -10.70 7.16
CA GLU A 126 -2.68 -12.07 7.40
C GLU A 126 -3.51 -12.82 8.45
N SER A 127 -3.99 -12.12 9.49
CA SER A 127 -4.87 -12.74 10.49
C SER A 127 -6.28 -13.08 9.97
N LYS A 128 -6.65 -12.58 8.79
CA LYS A 128 -7.99 -12.71 8.20
C LYS A 128 -8.03 -13.55 6.94
N VAL A 129 -6.91 -13.68 6.21
CA VAL A 129 -6.84 -14.35 4.90
C VAL A 129 -7.36 -15.79 4.93
N ASP A 130 -7.15 -16.51 6.03
CA ASP A 130 -7.65 -17.89 6.21
C ASP A 130 -9.18 -17.97 6.20
N GLY A 131 -9.88 -16.88 6.51
CA GLY A 131 -11.34 -16.78 6.44
C GLY A 131 -11.89 -16.50 5.05
N CYS A 132 -11.03 -16.34 4.04
CA CYS A 132 -11.43 -16.15 2.65
C CYS A 132 -11.44 -17.47 1.86
N ASP A 133 -11.79 -18.60 2.51
CA ASP A 133 -11.89 -19.92 1.90
C ASP A 133 -13.33 -20.23 1.45
N PHE A 134 -13.64 -19.98 0.18
CA PHE A 134 -14.97 -20.22 -0.40
C PHE A 134 -15.02 -21.47 -1.29
#